data_AF-G2H2C2-F1
#
_entry.id   AF-G2H2C2-F1
#
_cell.length_a   1.000
_cell.length_b   1.000
_cell.length_c   1.000
_cell.angle_alpha   90.00
_cell.angle_beta   90.00
_cell.angle_gamma   90.00
#
_symmetry.space_group_name_H-M   'P 1'
#
loop_
_entity.id
_entity.type
_entity.pdbx_description
1 polymer ?
#
loop_
_entity_poly.entity_id
_entity_poly.type
_entity_poly.pdbx_seq_one_letter_code
_entity_poly.pdbx_strand_id
1 'polypeptide(L)' 'MLSMVGKGCIMENAHSRLKESLPALKMIGSNTNDAVPCYLREIFSI' A
#
# COMPACT_ATOMS: atom_id res chain seq x y z
N MET A 1 8.70 -6.87 6.74
CA MET A 1 7.92 -7.34 5.58
C MET A 1 7.91 -6.30 4.46
N LEU A 2 7.26 -5.14 4.62
CA LEU A 2 7.14 -4.13 3.54
C LEU A 2 8.48 -3.55 3.04
N SER A 3 9.48 -3.47 3.90
CA SER A 3 10.84 -3.03 3.55
C SER A 3 11.69 -4.10 2.84
N MET A 4 11.23 -5.35 2.81
CA MET A 4 11.99 -6.49 2.29
C MET A 4 11.44 -6.98 0.94
N VAL A 5 10.16 -6.75 0.65
CA VAL A 5 9.53 -7.14 -0.61
C VAL A 5 9.96 -6.22 -1.75
N GLY A 6 10.03 -6.75 -2.98
CA GLY A 6 10.46 -5.95 -4.15
C GLY A 6 9.53 -4.76 -4.46
N LYS A 7 8.26 -4.82 -4.06
CA LYS A 7 7.31 -3.69 -4.19
C LYS A 7 6.36 -3.64 -3.00
N GLY A 8 6.72 -2.85 -2.00
CA GLY A 8 5.86 -2.55 -0.85
C GLY A 8 4.90 -1.39 -1.14
N CYS A 9 3.68 -1.46 -0.61
CA CYS A 9 2.72 -0.36 -0.64
C CYS A 9 2.16 -0.16 0.77
N ILE A 10 1.89 1.10 1.13
CA ILE A 10 1.31 1.50 2.41
C ILE A 10 -0.12 1.97 2.16
N MET A 11 -1.06 1.58 3.01
CA MET A 11 -2.45 2.02 2.90
C MET A 11 -2.63 3.44 3.45
N GLU A 12 -3.57 4.19 2.90
CA GLU A 12 -3.91 5.54 3.35
C GLU A 12 -4.30 5.58 4.82
N ASN A 13 -5.01 4.56 5.31
CA ASN A 13 -5.40 4.44 6.72
C ASN A 13 -4.38 3.69 7.58
N ALA A 14 -3.16 3.44 7.07
CA ALA A 14 -2.10 2.85 7.87
C ALA A 14 -1.65 3.80 8.99
N HIS A 15 -1.17 3.20 10.09
CA HIS A 15 -0.70 3.94 11.26
C HIS A 15 0.41 4.96 10.90
N SER A 16 0.34 6.18 11.42
CA SER A 16 1.25 7.29 11.04
C SER A 16 2.72 6.93 11.19
N ARG A 17 3.09 6.25 12.29
CA ARG A 17 4.44 5.74 12.53
C ARG A 17 4.97 4.84 11.39
N LEU A 18 4.11 4.05 10.74
CA LEU A 18 4.52 3.20 9.63
C LEU A 18 4.82 4.04 8.37
N LYS A 19 4.01 5.07 8.11
CA LYS A 19 4.22 6.01 7.01
C LYS A 19 5.54 6.77 7.18
N GLU A 20 5.80 7.24 8.39
CA GLU A 20 7.05 7.93 8.75
C GLU A 20 8.27 7.01 8.68
N SER A 21 8.12 5.74 9.05
CA SER A 21 9.21 4.76 9.00
C SER A 21 9.56 4.34 7.57
N LEU A 22 8.64 4.44 6.62
CA LEU A 22 8.79 3.95 5.26
C LEU A 22 8.23 4.97 4.23
N PRO A 23 8.70 6.23 4.24
CA PRO A 23 8.09 7.31 3.45
C PRO A 23 8.32 7.14 1.93
N ALA A 24 9.28 6.31 1.53
CA ALA A 24 9.58 6.01 0.14
C ALA A 24 8.61 4.99 -0.49
N LEU A 25 7.80 4.29 0.32
CA LEU A 25 6.85 3.31 -0.22
C LEU A 25 5.61 4.02 -0.79
N LYS A 26 5.08 3.46 -1.90
CA LYS A 26 3.88 4.00 -2.54
C LYS A 26 2.69 3.92 -1.58
N MET A 27 2.00 5.04 -1.41
CA MET A 27 0.72 5.06 -0.71
C MET A 27 -0.40 4.63 -1.67
N ILE A 28 -1.22 3.68 -1.25
CA ILE A 28 -2.49 3.30 -1.89
C ILE A 28 -3.65 3.77 -1.02
N GLY A 29 -4.89 3.66 -1.51
CA GLY A 29 -6.07 4.07 -0.77
C GLY A 29 -6.34 3.28 0.53
N SER A 30 -7.44 3.62 1.18
CA SER A 30 -7.90 2.95 2.42
C SER A 30 -8.51 1.57 2.16
N ASN A 31 -8.46 0.69 3.17
CA ASN A 31 -9.11 -0.63 3.11
C ASN A 31 -10.63 -0.52 3.03
N THR A 32 -11.21 0.56 3.55
CA THR A 32 -12.65 0.87 3.47
C THR A 32 -13.16 1.02 2.04
N ASN A 33 -12.25 1.21 1.09
CA ASN A 33 -12.54 1.40 -0.34
C ASN A 33 -11.97 0.27 -1.18
N ASP A 34 -11.67 -0.89 -0.58
CA ASP A 34 -11.11 -2.05 -1.28
C ASP A 34 -9.84 -1.70 -2.08
N ALA A 35 -9.00 -0.79 -1.55
CA ALA A 35 -7.84 -0.27 -2.27
C ALA A 35 -6.81 -1.35 -2.64
N VAL A 36 -6.66 -2.40 -1.82
CA VAL A 36 -5.74 -3.50 -2.11
C VAL A 36 -6.18 -4.30 -3.34
N PRO A 37 -7.39 -4.89 -3.39
CA PRO A 37 -7.82 -5.60 -4.59
C PRO A 37 -7.93 -4.68 -5.80
N CYS A 38 -8.42 -3.44 -5.67
CA CYS A 38 -8.43 -2.47 -6.78
C CYS A 38 -7.03 -2.24 -7.35
N TYR A 39 -6.02 -2.05 -6.49
CA TYR A 39 -4.64 -1.87 -6.93
C TYR A 39 -4.06 -3.14 -7.60
N LEU A 40 -4.42 -4.33 -7.12
CA LEU A 40 -4.01 -5.58 -7.75
C LEU A 40 -4.66 -5.76 -9.13
N ARG A 41 -5.94 -5.42 -9.28
CA ARG A 41 -6.63 -5.43 -10.59
C ARG A 41 -5.97 -4.49 -11.59
N GLU A 42 -5.55 -3.30 -11.15
CA GLU A 42 -4.81 -2.36 -12.00
C GLU A 42 -3.44 -2.90 -12.44
N ILE A 43 -2.72 -3.61 -11.56
CA ILE A 43 -1.39 -4.16 -11.88
C ILE A 43 -1.50 -5.39 -12.80
N PHE A 44 -2.44 -6.27 -12.53
CA PHE A 44 -2.54 -7.58 -13.19
C PHE A 44 -3.60 -7.63 -14.28
N SER A 45 -4.36 -6.55 -14.47
CA SER A 45 -5.48 -6.45 -15.43
C SER A 45 -6.52 -7.56 -15.25
N ILE A 46 -6.96 -7.77 -14.00
CA ILE A 46 -7.93 -8.81 -13.57
C ILE A 46 -9.18 -8.24 -12.90
#